data_AF-A0A661DJH9-F1
#
_entry.id   AF-A0A661DJH9-F1
#
_cell.length_a   1.000
_cell.length_b   1.000
_cell.length_c   1.000
_cell.angle_alpha   90.00
_cell.angle_beta   90.00
_cell.angle_gamma   90.00
#
_symmetry.space_group_name_H-M   'P 1'
#
loop_
_entity.id
_entity.type
_entity.pdbx_description
1 polymer ?
#
loop_
_entity_poly.entity_id
_entity_poly.type
_entity_poly.pdbx_seq_one_letter_code
_entity_poly.pdbx_strand_id
1 'polypeptide(L)'
;QKWILNLASDEFRSAQFSESFSKVTFYKNGLPYFANPFVVESLLKEKQAAQLQHRLKGHDKDLPVPAGDYKSLEDYFPVQNEMPATYRVGQIRVPESASQERKAQSRQLKAWMLFFEQILANYLSQLANSHKLFSWQDGGGKTYFTQQVTGIADIEALFVDHGNLDASLNTIIESDTSAEQRKNKFLDHLLARFCESFTDYSLLMYNLDGELTQQHLIADKREFLEHYPQLSRQRGQGFDYRIADITGYQKRVYRLLGIDELSSRDFSWQGFSIENIDIEGEQQWQFVLKSDAGKALFVSIPCESRDSIEALLDLALSKGGCSSNYQAAADGKSYELVQHCADKDSRHILGNTVSENTLLETLGYFQEYANAEGFHVIEHILLRRRGQADHFMPAQFNEAGSCNCVTVADPYSFRFSIILPAWPRRFQDLRFRQFVEDTLRIEAPAHTQAKICWLSHTQMQKLEKSYNKWAGQLSDQVENFSTCHDNESQATQAYTNSLNELIETLHSVTTIYPLARLHDCDHIDTDAPPITLNNTILGTF
;
A
#
# COMPACT_ATOMS: atom_id res chain seq x y z
N GLN A 1 -16.35 61.76 -12.72
CA GLN A 1 -15.11 61.28 -13.39
C GLN A 1 -14.78 59.91 -12.85
N LYS A 2 -14.59 58.89 -13.70
CA LYS A 2 -14.10 57.58 -13.27
C LYS A 2 -12.59 57.70 -13.07
N TRP A 3 -12.12 57.51 -11.85
CA TRP A 3 -10.71 57.49 -11.51
C TRP A 3 -10.09 56.20 -12.04
N ILE A 4 -9.63 56.22 -13.29
CA ILE A 4 -8.89 55.11 -13.90
C ILE A 4 -7.42 55.47 -13.80
N LEU A 5 -6.66 54.69 -13.01
CA LEU A 5 -5.23 54.83 -12.86
C LEU A 5 -4.56 53.59 -13.48
N ASN A 6 -3.66 53.80 -14.44
CA ASN A 6 -2.86 52.71 -15.01
C ASN A 6 -1.64 52.49 -14.09
N LEU A 7 -1.61 51.36 -13.39
CA LEU A 7 -0.74 51.15 -12.23
C LEU A 7 0.67 50.65 -12.58
N ALA A 8 0.88 50.04 -13.73
CA ALA A 8 2.19 49.70 -14.31
C ALA A 8 2.05 49.26 -15.78
N SER A 9 3.14 49.34 -16.55
CA SER A 9 3.26 48.69 -17.88
C SER A 9 3.77 47.25 -17.80
N ASP A 10 4.10 46.79 -16.59
CA ASP A 10 4.70 45.50 -16.29
C ASP A 10 3.67 44.64 -15.54
N GLU A 11 3.31 43.48 -16.12
CA GLU A 11 2.19 42.63 -15.69
C GLU A 11 2.41 41.98 -14.32
N PHE A 12 3.65 42.00 -13.79
CA PHE A 12 4.00 41.35 -12.53
C PHE A 12 3.82 42.22 -11.27
N ARG A 13 3.30 43.45 -11.40
CA ARG A 13 3.13 44.37 -10.25
C ARG A 13 1.65 44.59 -9.91
N SER A 14 1.26 44.21 -8.69
CA SER A 14 -0.06 44.53 -8.13
C SER A 14 0.00 45.81 -7.30
N ALA A 15 -0.95 46.72 -7.47
CA ALA A 15 -1.09 47.85 -6.57
C ALA A 15 -1.54 47.39 -5.19
N GLN A 16 -0.79 47.79 -4.17
CA GLN A 16 -1.15 47.56 -2.77
C GLN A 16 -1.40 48.89 -2.09
N PHE A 17 -2.40 48.92 -1.21
CA PHE A 17 -2.61 50.07 -0.34
C PHE A 17 -1.47 50.12 0.68
N SER A 18 -0.82 51.28 0.79
CA SER A 18 0.19 51.53 1.82
C SER A 18 -0.25 52.66 2.73
N GLU A 19 -0.39 52.36 4.02
CA GLU A 19 -0.77 53.35 5.04
C GLU A 19 0.28 54.45 5.19
N SER A 20 1.57 54.09 5.18
CA SER A 20 2.67 55.05 5.35
C SER A 20 2.81 56.05 4.20
N PHE A 21 2.39 55.66 2.99
CA PHE A 21 2.37 56.53 1.80
C PHE A 21 1.00 57.18 1.53
N SER A 22 0.00 56.91 2.37
CA SER A 22 -1.36 57.45 2.22
C SER A 22 -1.66 58.50 3.28
N LYS A 23 -2.00 59.73 2.86
CA LYS A 23 -2.43 60.78 3.78
C LYS A 23 -3.94 60.70 4.00
N VAL A 24 -4.35 60.01 5.06
CA VAL A 24 -5.75 59.93 5.48
C VAL A 24 -5.98 60.87 6.67
N THR A 25 -6.94 61.79 6.56
CA THR A 25 -7.31 62.71 7.64
C THR A 25 -8.81 62.65 7.83
N PHE A 26 -9.24 62.33 9.05
CA PHE A 26 -10.65 62.24 9.39
C PHE A 26 -11.13 63.57 9.95
N TYR A 27 -12.38 63.93 9.70
CA TYR A 27 -12.98 65.15 10.22
C TYR A 27 -14.24 64.82 11.02
N LYS A 28 -14.41 65.45 12.18
CA LYS A 28 -15.64 65.40 12.98
C LYS A 28 -16.10 66.83 13.24
N ASN A 29 -17.27 67.20 12.72
CA ASN A 29 -17.83 68.56 12.81
C ASN A 29 -16.86 69.66 12.32
N GLY A 30 -16.12 69.37 11.24
CA GLY A 30 -15.16 70.32 10.65
C GLY A 30 -13.80 70.37 11.34
N LEU A 31 -13.58 69.66 12.45
CA LEU A 31 -12.29 69.56 13.13
C LEU A 31 -11.53 68.32 12.68
N PRO A 32 -10.22 68.44 12.33
CA PRO A 32 -9.40 67.29 12.00
C PRO A 32 -9.17 66.42 13.24
N TYR A 33 -9.40 65.12 13.08
CA TYR A 33 -9.16 64.09 14.08
C TYR A 33 -7.96 63.24 13.67
N PHE A 34 -6.97 63.16 14.56
CA PHE A 34 -5.80 62.31 14.41
C PHE A 34 -5.98 61.07 15.28
N ALA A 35 -6.19 59.92 14.64
CA ALA A 35 -6.30 58.64 15.34
C ALA A 35 -4.93 58.24 15.93
N ASN A 36 -4.94 57.52 17.04
CA ASN A 36 -3.71 56.97 17.63
C ASN A 36 -3.16 55.85 16.72
N PRO A 37 -1.94 55.99 16.14
CA PRO A 37 -1.40 55.03 15.19
C PRO A 37 -1.28 53.61 15.74
N PHE A 38 -0.87 53.44 16.99
CA PHE A 38 -0.70 52.12 17.60
C PHE A 38 -2.02 51.37 17.76
N VAL A 39 -3.10 52.11 18.07
CA VAL A 39 -4.44 51.54 18.21
C VAL A 39 -5.01 51.17 16.84
N VAL A 40 -4.78 52.00 15.83
CA VAL A 40 -5.20 51.73 14.44
C VAL A 40 -4.50 50.48 13.90
N GLU A 41 -3.18 50.36 14.09
CA GLU A 41 -2.41 49.20 13.62
C GLU A 41 -2.91 47.89 14.26
N SER A 42 -3.16 47.90 15.57
CA SER A 42 -3.70 46.74 16.30
C SER A 42 -5.07 46.33 15.77
N LEU A 43 -6.00 47.28 15.64
CA LEU A 43 -7.35 47.04 15.13
C LEU A 43 -7.35 46.61 13.65
N LEU A 44 -6.42 47.13 12.84
CA LEU A 44 -6.28 46.73 11.44
C LEU A 44 -5.83 45.27 11.33
N LYS A 45 -4.82 44.86 12.11
CA LYS A 45 -4.35 43.46 12.17
C LYS A 45 -5.46 42.53 12.63
N GLU A 46 -6.21 42.89 13.67
CA GLU A 46 -7.36 42.12 14.14
C GLU A 46 -8.41 41.92 13.04
N LYS A 47 -8.79 43.00 12.34
CA LYS A 47 -9.76 42.94 11.25
C LYS A 47 -9.28 42.12 10.06
N GLN A 48 -8.00 42.22 9.70
CA GLN A 48 -7.39 41.41 8.65
C GLN A 48 -7.39 39.91 9.02
N ALA A 49 -7.03 39.57 10.26
CA ALA A 49 -7.06 38.20 10.75
C ALA A 49 -8.48 37.61 10.75
N ALA A 50 -9.48 38.38 11.20
CA ALA A 50 -10.89 37.97 11.18
C ALA A 50 -11.41 37.75 9.74
N GLN A 51 -11.00 38.59 8.79
CA GLN A 51 -11.36 38.43 7.38
C GLN A 51 -10.72 37.17 6.75
N LEU A 52 -9.45 36.88 7.10
CA LEU A 52 -8.77 35.65 6.70
C LEU A 52 -9.49 34.41 7.23
N GLN A 53 -9.84 34.39 8.52
CA GLN A 53 -10.65 33.31 9.10
C GLN A 53 -11.99 33.10 8.39
N HIS A 54 -12.66 34.19 8.00
CA HIS A 54 -13.93 34.09 7.27
C HIS A 54 -13.74 33.51 5.86
N ARG A 55 -12.63 33.80 5.18
CA ARG A 55 -12.29 33.17 3.88
C ARG A 55 -11.92 31.68 4.02
N LEU A 56 -11.45 31.28 5.19
CA LEU A 56 -11.10 29.90 5.52
C LEU A 56 -12.31 29.07 6.00
N LYS A 57 -13.43 29.69 6.37
CA LYS A 57 -14.65 28.97 6.78
C LYS A 57 -15.37 28.36 5.57
N GLY A 58 -15.03 27.08 5.38
CA GLY A 58 -15.71 25.99 4.68
C GLY A 58 -17.03 26.31 3.98
N HIS A 59 -16.98 26.28 2.66
CA HIS A 59 -18.09 25.67 1.92
C HIS A 59 -17.96 24.16 2.12
N ASP A 60 -19.00 23.49 2.63
CA ASP A 60 -19.17 22.05 2.46
C ASP A 60 -19.28 21.81 0.96
N LYS A 61 -18.17 21.40 0.33
CA LYS A 61 -18.08 21.19 -1.13
C LYS A 61 -18.70 19.85 -1.54
N ASP A 62 -19.16 19.05 -0.60
CA ASP A 62 -19.74 17.75 -0.87
C ASP A 62 -21.20 17.89 -1.24
N LEU A 63 -21.57 17.30 -2.37
CA LEU A 63 -22.97 17.16 -2.75
C LEU A 63 -23.65 16.26 -1.71
N PRO A 64 -24.81 16.66 -1.14
CA PRO A 64 -25.51 15.81 -0.21
C PRO A 64 -25.93 14.52 -0.91
N VAL A 65 -25.64 13.38 -0.28
CA VAL A 65 -26.14 12.08 -0.76
C VAL A 65 -27.66 12.11 -0.69
N PRO A 66 -28.39 11.80 -1.78
CA PRO A 66 -29.84 11.81 -1.75
C PRO A 66 -30.36 10.76 -0.76
N ALA A 67 -31.29 11.16 0.10
CA ALA A 67 -31.98 10.23 0.99
C ALA A 67 -32.94 9.36 0.18
N GLY A 68 -32.99 8.06 0.50
CA GLY A 68 -33.93 7.11 -0.09
C GLY A 68 -34.92 6.58 0.95
N ASP A 69 -36.10 6.18 0.47
CA ASP A 69 -37.10 5.49 1.30
C ASP A 69 -36.87 3.98 1.26
N TYR A 70 -36.63 3.39 2.44
CA TYR A 70 -36.49 1.94 2.56
C TYR A 70 -37.81 1.23 2.25
N LYS A 71 -37.75 0.18 1.43
CA LYS A 71 -38.88 -0.70 1.13
C LYS A 71 -38.55 -2.13 1.57
N SER A 72 -39.46 -2.76 2.29
CA SER A 72 -39.38 -4.19 2.64
C SER A 72 -39.60 -5.05 1.41
N LEU A 73 -38.56 -5.25 0.60
CA LEU A 73 -38.65 -6.00 -0.66
C LEU A 73 -38.62 -7.53 -0.45
N GLU A 74 -38.24 -7.99 0.74
CA GLU A 74 -38.09 -9.41 1.03
C GLU A 74 -39.43 -10.10 1.33
N ASP A 75 -40.47 -9.34 1.68
CA ASP A 75 -41.81 -9.86 1.99
C ASP A 75 -42.41 -10.61 0.78
N TYR A 76 -42.63 -11.91 0.94
CA TYR A 76 -43.20 -12.77 -0.10
C TYR A 76 -44.58 -13.32 0.30
N PHE A 77 -45.55 -13.20 -0.60
CA PHE A 77 -46.89 -13.75 -0.44
C PHE A 77 -47.09 -14.92 -1.41
N PRO A 78 -47.29 -16.16 -0.91
CA PRO A 78 -47.36 -17.33 -1.79
C PRO A 78 -48.52 -17.30 -2.79
N VAL A 79 -48.23 -17.65 -4.04
CA VAL A 79 -49.24 -17.77 -5.12
C VAL A 79 -50.27 -18.85 -4.79
N GLN A 80 -49.85 -19.89 -4.07
CA GLN A 80 -50.75 -20.92 -3.53
C GLN A 80 -51.93 -20.37 -2.72
N ASN A 81 -51.79 -19.19 -2.10
CA ASN A 81 -52.87 -18.56 -1.34
C ASN A 81 -53.90 -17.85 -2.23
N GLU A 82 -53.55 -17.52 -3.48
CA GLU A 82 -54.45 -16.91 -4.46
C GLU A 82 -55.22 -17.93 -5.30
N MET A 83 -54.79 -19.20 -5.26
CA MET A 83 -55.46 -20.28 -5.99
C MET A 83 -56.90 -20.51 -5.48
N PRO A 84 -57.83 -20.90 -6.36
CA PRO A 84 -59.18 -21.24 -5.96
C PRO A 84 -59.22 -22.24 -4.79
N ALA A 85 -60.06 -21.96 -3.80
CA ALA A 85 -60.15 -22.75 -2.55
C ALA A 85 -60.51 -24.24 -2.78
N THR A 86 -61.01 -24.59 -3.97
CA THR A 86 -61.22 -25.99 -4.38
C THR A 86 -59.92 -26.79 -4.41
N TYR A 87 -58.79 -26.18 -4.74
CA TYR A 87 -57.48 -26.85 -4.82
C TYR A 87 -56.85 -27.14 -3.46
N ARG A 88 -57.17 -26.35 -2.42
CA ARG A 88 -56.69 -26.55 -1.02
C ARG A 88 -55.15 -26.62 -0.92
N VAL A 89 -54.46 -25.73 -1.64
CA VAL A 89 -52.99 -25.69 -1.71
C VAL A 89 -52.36 -24.63 -0.80
N GLY A 90 -53.01 -23.48 -0.59
CA GLY A 90 -52.54 -22.43 0.32
C GLY A 90 -52.85 -22.69 1.81
N GLN A 91 -53.23 -21.63 2.52
CA GLN A 91 -53.59 -21.68 3.94
C GLN A 91 -54.82 -22.55 4.25
N ILE A 92 -55.74 -22.68 3.28
CA ILE A 92 -56.96 -23.46 3.46
C ILE A 92 -56.63 -24.96 3.34
N ARG A 93 -56.67 -25.66 4.47
CA ARG A 93 -56.37 -27.10 4.57
C ARG A 93 -57.45 -27.99 3.94
N VAL A 94 -57.05 -29.19 3.55
CA VAL A 94 -57.97 -30.29 3.25
C VAL A 94 -58.58 -30.75 4.58
N PRO A 95 -59.92 -30.87 4.71
CA PRO A 95 -60.55 -31.34 5.95
C PRO A 95 -60.05 -32.72 6.38
N GLU A 96 -59.98 -32.95 7.69
CA GLU A 96 -59.52 -34.24 8.22
C GLU A 96 -60.42 -35.42 7.81
N SER A 97 -61.70 -35.15 7.60
CA SER A 97 -62.70 -36.12 7.13
C SER A 97 -62.57 -36.51 5.65
N ALA A 98 -61.73 -35.82 4.87
CA ALA A 98 -61.55 -36.13 3.46
C ALA A 98 -60.73 -37.42 3.24
N SER A 99 -60.90 -38.05 2.07
CA SER A 99 -60.17 -39.26 1.70
C SER A 99 -58.64 -39.05 1.70
N GLN A 100 -57.90 -40.11 1.98
CA GLN A 100 -56.42 -40.09 1.89
C GLN A 100 -55.94 -39.68 0.50
N GLU A 101 -56.64 -40.14 -0.54
CA GLU A 101 -56.37 -39.74 -1.93
C GLU A 101 -56.48 -38.22 -2.12
N ARG A 102 -57.51 -37.57 -1.57
CA ARG A 102 -57.66 -36.11 -1.70
C ARG A 102 -56.55 -35.36 -0.97
N LYS A 103 -56.13 -35.84 0.20
CA LYS A 103 -54.99 -35.29 0.95
C LYS A 103 -53.69 -35.44 0.14
N ALA A 104 -53.48 -36.59 -0.51
CA ALA A 104 -52.31 -36.85 -1.35
C ALA A 104 -52.28 -35.96 -2.60
N GLN A 105 -53.41 -35.82 -3.33
CA GLN A 105 -53.51 -34.95 -4.51
C GLN A 105 -53.20 -33.49 -4.17
N SER A 106 -53.71 -32.98 -3.03
CA SER A 106 -53.39 -31.63 -2.56
C SER A 106 -51.89 -31.49 -2.28
N ARG A 107 -51.28 -32.42 -1.53
CA ARG A 107 -49.83 -32.40 -1.23
C ARG A 107 -48.97 -32.45 -2.48
N GLN A 108 -49.33 -33.28 -3.46
CA GLN A 108 -48.60 -33.39 -4.73
C GLN A 108 -48.62 -32.07 -5.49
N LEU A 109 -49.78 -31.40 -5.58
CA LEU A 109 -49.89 -30.10 -6.22
C LEU A 109 -49.14 -29.00 -5.43
N LYS A 110 -49.23 -28.99 -4.10
CA LYS A 110 -48.45 -28.08 -3.24
C LYS A 110 -46.95 -28.23 -3.50
N ALA A 111 -46.45 -29.46 -3.49
CA ALA A 111 -45.03 -29.75 -3.73
C ALA A 111 -44.59 -29.31 -5.13
N TRP A 112 -45.42 -29.53 -6.15
CA TRP A 112 -45.14 -29.05 -7.50
C TRP A 112 -45.10 -27.52 -7.58
N MET A 113 -46.03 -26.81 -6.93
CA MET A 113 -46.06 -25.35 -6.89
C MET A 113 -44.89 -24.76 -6.10
N LEU A 114 -44.45 -25.44 -5.04
CA LEU A 114 -43.39 -24.99 -4.14
C LEU A 114 -42.07 -24.69 -4.86
N PHE A 115 -41.76 -25.41 -5.94
CA PHE A 115 -40.61 -25.12 -6.80
C PHE A 115 -40.67 -23.68 -7.36
N PHE A 116 -41.83 -23.25 -7.83
CA PHE A 116 -42.04 -21.89 -8.36
C PHE A 116 -42.10 -20.85 -7.25
N GLU A 117 -42.70 -21.18 -6.10
CA GLU A 117 -42.70 -20.31 -4.92
C GLU A 117 -41.26 -19.98 -4.49
N GLN A 118 -40.37 -20.98 -4.47
CA GLN A 118 -38.97 -20.77 -4.10
C GLN A 118 -38.22 -19.88 -5.09
N ILE A 119 -38.48 -20.00 -6.41
CA ILE A 119 -37.88 -19.12 -7.43
C ILE A 119 -38.29 -17.66 -7.18
N LEU A 120 -39.57 -17.41 -6.90
CA LEU A 120 -40.09 -16.06 -6.64
C LEU A 120 -39.56 -15.49 -5.32
N ALA A 121 -39.54 -16.30 -4.26
CA ALA A 121 -38.98 -15.90 -2.97
C ALA A 121 -37.48 -15.57 -3.08
N ASN A 122 -36.71 -16.37 -3.82
CA ASN A 122 -35.28 -16.12 -4.05
C ASN A 122 -35.05 -14.85 -4.86
N TYR A 123 -35.87 -14.58 -5.88
CA TYR A 123 -35.80 -13.33 -6.63
C TYR A 123 -35.95 -12.10 -5.70
N LEU A 124 -36.93 -12.11 -4.79
CA LEU A 124 -37.14 -11.02 -3.84
C LEU A 124 -36.00 -10.88 -2.84
N SER A 125 -35.47 -11.99 -2.31
CA SER A 125 -34.31 -11.96 -1.41
C SER A 125 -33.07 -11.43 -2.13
N GLN A 126 -32.85 -11.83 -3.39
CA GLN A 126 -31.77 -11.30 -4.22
C GLN A 126 -31.91 -9.78 -4.46
N LEU A 127 -33.13 -9.33 -4.74
CA LEU A 127 -33.42 -7.91 -4.97
C LEU A 127 -33.20 -7.08 -3.69
N ALA A 128 -33.68 -7.55 -2.54
CA ALA A 128 -33.51 -6.91 -1.24
C ALA A 128 -32.03 -6.75 -0.87
N ASN A 129 -31.21 -7.75 -1.21
CA ASN A 129 -29.78 -7.78 -0.91
C ASN A 129 -28.88 -7.24 -2.03
N SER A 130 -29.45 -6.67 -3.10
CA SER A 130 -28.68 -6.11 -4.22
C SER A 130 -27.68 -5.01 -3.80
N HIS A 131 -28.02 -4.21 -2.79
CA HIS A 131 -27.13 -3.20 -2.22
C HIS A 131 -25.82 -3.80 -1.65
N LYS A 132 -25.86 -5.04 -1.14
CA LYS A 132 -24.67 -5.75 -0.63
C LYS A 132 -23.73 -6.18 -1.76
N LEU A 133 -24.26 -6.42 -2.96
CA LEU A 133 -23.46 -6.79 -4.14
C LEU A 133 -22.64 -5.61 -4.64
N PHE A 134 -23.25 -4.42 -4.68
CA PHE A 134 -22.60 -3.18 -5.11
C PHE A 134 -21.92 -2.42 -3.96
N SER A 135 -21.60 -3.11 -2.87
CA SER A 135 -20.82 -2.58 -1.76
C SER A 135 -19.46 -3.29 -1.69
N TRP A 136 -18.42 -2.50 -1.39
CA TRP A 136 -17.07 -2.98 -1.06
C TRP A 136 -16.90 -3.27 0.44
N GLN A 137 -17.89 -2.95 1.27
CA GLN A 137 -17.90 -3.33 2.68
C GLN A 137 -18.21 -4.82 2.85
N ASP A 138 -17.85 -5.39 4.01
CA ASP A 138 -18.05 -6.82 4.22
C ASP A 138 -19.52 -7.15 4.37
N GLY A 139 -20.00 -8.03 3.49
CA GLY A 139 -21.38 -8.49 3.44
C GLY A 139 -21.55 -9.96 3.80
N GLY A 140 -20.50 -10.62 4.32
CA GLY A 140 -20.54 -12.05 4.66
C GLY A 140 -20.27 -12.98 3.46
N GLY A 141 -19.47 -12.52 2.50
CA GLY A 141 -18.93 -13.32 1.38
C GLY A 141 -19.92 -13.77 0.30
N LYS A 142 -21.21 -13.90 0.62
CA LYS A 142 -22.25 -14.41 -0.30
C LYS A 142 -22.68 -13.39 -1.34
N THR A 143 -23.04 -13.89 -2.52
CA THR A 143 -23.55 -13.09 -3.64
C THR A 143 -24.89 -13.59 -4.19
N TYR A 144 -25.33 -14.77 -3.76
CA TYR A 144 -26.71 -15.21 -3.93
C TYR A 144 -27.44 -15.26 -2.60
N PHE A 145 -28.69 -14.81 -2.62
CA PHE A 145 -29.54 -14.74 -1.44
C PHE A 145 -30.82 -15.56 -1.68
N THR A 146 -31.25 -16.24 -0.62
CA THR A 146 -32.40 -17.13 -0.60
C THR A 146 -33.14 -16.94 0.70
N GLN A 147 -34.44 -17.19 0.69
CA GLN A 147 -35.29 -17.15 1.88
C GLN A 147 -36.25 -18.33 1.89
N GLN A 148 -36.78 -18.69 3.06
CA GLN A 148 -37.78 -19.74 3.14
C GLN A 148 -39.15 -19.24 2.68
N VAL A 149 -39.90 -20.10 1.99
CA VAL A 149 -41.30 -19.84 1.69
C VAL A 149 -42.14 -20.09 2.94
N THR A 150 -42.80 -19.05 3.44
CA THR A 150 -43.68 -19.13 4.63
C THR A 150 -45.14 -18.89 4.24
N GLY A 151 -46.07 -19.09 5.19
CA GLY A 151 -47.49 -18.74 4.96
C GLY A 151 -48.32 -19.78 4.17
N ILE A 152 -47.81 -20.99 4.00
CA ILE A 152 -48.53 -22.16 3.44
C ILE A 152 -48.80 -23.16 4.57
N ALA A 153 -50.03 -23.70 4.65
CA ALA A 153 -50.37 -24.67 5.68
C ALA A 153 -49.72 -26.04 5.42
N ASP A 154 -49.19 -26.66 6.49
CA ASP A 154 -48.57 -28.00 6.49
C ASP A 154 -47.38 -28.15 5.52
N ILE A 155 -46.67 -27.05 5.25
CA ILE A 155 -45.51 -27.02 4.34
C ILE A 155 -44.37 -27.92 4.84
N GLU A 156 -44.19 -28.01 6.15
CA GLU A 156 -43.14 -28.80 6.82
C GLU A 156 -43.18 -30.27 6.42
N ALA A 157 -44.39 -30.82 6.20
CA ALA A 157 -44.60 -32.22 5.84
C ALA A 157 -44.20 -32.54 4.38
N LEU A 158 -43.85 -31.53 3.57
CA LEU A 158 -43.39 -31.70 2.19
C LEU A 158 -41.86 -31.85 2.10
N PHE A 159 -41.14 -31.52 3.18
CA PHE A 159 -39.69 -31.60 3.23
C PHE A 159 -39.22 -32.82 4.04
N VAL A 160 -38.10 -33.41 3.63
CA VAL A 160 -37.48 -34.53 4.35
C VAL A 160 -36.86 -34.04 5.68
N ASP A 161 -36.20 -32.89 5.65
CA ASP A 161 -35.62 -32.22 6.80
C ASP A 161 -35.93 -30.72 6.74
N HIS A 162 -37.11 -30.35 7.25
CA HIS A 162 -37.52 -28.94 7.29
C HIS A 162 -36.68 -28.12 8.27
N GLY A 163 -36.16 -28.73 9.34
CA GLY A 163 -35.38 -28.04 10.37
C GLY A 163 -34.05 -27.49 9.86
N ASN A 164 -33.46 -28.15 8.86
CA ASN A 164 -32.19 -27.75 8.25
C ASN A 164 -32.32 -27.13 6.86
N LEU A 165 -33.52 -26.64 6.51
CA LEU A 165 -33.82 -26.12 5.18
C LEU A 165 -32.93 -24.91 4.81
N ASP A 166 -32.71 -23.98 5.74
CA ASP A 166 -31.87 -22.79 5.48
C ASP A 166 -30.43 -23.14 5.11
N ALA A 167 -29.79 -24.02 5.87
CA ALA A 167 -28.41 -24.42 5.58
C ALA A 167 -28.33 -25.17 4.25
N SER A 168 -29.32 -26.02 3.97
CA SER A 168 -29.42 -26.76 2.72
C SER A 168 -29.59 -25.82 1.52
N LEU A 169 -30.50 -24.84 1.60
CA LEU A 169 -30.72 -23.84 0.56
C LEU A 169 -29.47 -23.00 0.32
N ASN A 170 -28.80 -22.57 1.39
CA ASN A 170 -27.55 -21.81 1.30
C ASN A 170 -26.43 -22.61 0.62
N THR A 171 -26.34 -23.91 0.88
CA THR A 171 -25.35 -24.79 0.25
C THR A 171 -25.67 -25.04 -1.23
N ILE A 172 -26.96 -25.11 -1.58
CA ILE A 172 -27.42 -25.35 -2.96
C ILE A 172 -27.23 -24.10 -3.82
N ILE A 173 -27.54 -22.92 -3.30
CA ILE A 173 -27.62 -21.70 -4.12
C ILE A 173 -26.24 -21.19 -4.55
N GLU A 174 -25.22 -21.38 -3.71
CA GLU A 174 -23.89 -20.86 -3.96
C GLU A 174 -22.82 -21.68 -3.24
N SER A 175 -21.75 -22.00 -3.96
CA SER A 175 -20.50 -22.51 -3.39
C SER A 175 -19.54 -21.35 -3.09
N ASP A 176 -18.61 -21.54 -2.17
CA ASP A 176 -17.61 -20.51 -1.81
C ASP A 176 -16.83 -20.02 -3.03
N THR A 177 -16.40 -20.93 -3.90
CA THR A 177 -15.68 -20.58 -5.14
C THR A 177 -16.50 -19.69 -6.08
N SER A 178 -17.80 -19.99 -6.24
CA SER A 178 -18.71 -19.18 -7.06
C SER A 178 -19.00 -17.81 -6.43
N ALA A 179 -19.07 -17.75 -5.09
CA ALA A 179 -19.26 -16.51 -4.35
C ALA A 179 -18.07 -15.58 -4.55
N GLU A 180 -16.85 -16.10 -4.38
CA GLU A 180 -15.61 -15.36 -4.58
C GLU A 180 -15.49 -14.83 -6.01
N GLN A 181 -15.68 -15.68 -7.02
CA GLN A 181 -15.61 -15.28 -8.42
C GLN A 181 -16.64 -14.18 -8.76
N ARG A 182 -17.87 -14.28 -8.24
CA ARG A 182 -18.90 -13.27 -8.46
C ARG A 182 -18.60 -11.98 -7.71
N LYS A 183 -18.14 -12.06 -6.47
CA LYS A 183 -17.76 -10.88 -5.67
C LYS A 183 -16.63 -10.13 -6.35
N ASN A 184 -15.63 -10.84 -6.86
CA ASN A 184 -14.54 -10.27 -7.63
C ASN A 184 -15.04 -9.45 -8.84
N LYS A 185 -16.00 -10.01 -9.62
CA LYS A 185 -16.62 -9.30 -10.76
C LYS A 185 -17.40 -8.03 -10.34
N PHE A 186 -18.09 -8.06 -9.20
CA PHE A 186 -18.77 -6.87 -8.69
C PHE A 186 -17.77 -5.78 -8.29
N LEU A 187 -16.65 -6.16 -7.65
CA LEU A 187 -15.59 -5.22 -7.30
C LEU A 187 -14.91 -4.65 -8.56
N ASP A 188 -14.66 -5.46 -9.58
CA ASP A 188 -14.16 -5.00 -10.88
C ASP A 188 -15.09 -3.97 -11.52
N HIS A 189 -16.40 -4.20 -11.45
CA HIS A 189 -17.38 -3.24 -11.94
C HIS A 189 -17.32 -1.90 -11.18
N LEU A 190 -17.12 -1.93 -9.86
CA LEU A 190 -17.00 -0.74 -9.04
C LEU A 190 -15.69 0.02 -9.34
N LEU A 191 -14.57 -0.70 -9.47
CA LEU A 191 -13.28 -0.13 -9.87
C LEU A 191 -13.31 0.49 -11.26
N ALA A 192 -14.02 -0.14 -12.20
CA ALA A 192 -14.15 0.35 -13.57
C ALA A 192 -14.81 1.73 -13.65
N ARG A 193 -15.67 2.12 -12.69
CA ARG A 193 -16.23 3.49 -12.62
C ARG A 193 -15.16 4.56 -12.47
N PHE A 194 -14.02 4.18 -11.89
CA PHE A 194 -12.87 5.03 -11.67
C PHE A 194 -11.74 4.80 -12.68
N CYS A 195 -11.98 3.98 -13.71
CA CYS A 195 -10.98 3.55 -14.69
C CYS A 195 -9.80 2.78 -14.08
N GLU A 196 -10.02 2.08 -12.97
CA GLU A 196 -9.00 1.30 -12.27
C GLU A 196 -9.11 -0.20 -12.64
N SER A 197 -7.97 -0.90 -12.71
CA SER A 197 -7.88 -2.32 -13.07
C SER A 197 -6.79 -3.03 -12.27
N PHE A 198 -7.12 -4.23 -11.76
CA PHE A 198 -6.19 -5.10 -11.03
C PHE A 198 -5.80 -6.35 -11.85
N THR A 199 -6.00 -6.30 -13.18
CA THR A 199 -5.80 -7.46 -14.06
C THR A 199 -4.35 -7.94 -14.02
N ASP A 200 -3.39 -7.03 -14.25
CA ASP A 200 -1.96 -7.38 -14.29
C ASP A 200 -1.47 -7.90 -12.93
N TYR A 201 -1.88 -7.23 -11.85
CA TYR A 201 -1.63 -7.67 -10.48
C TYR A 201 -2.14 -9.10 -10.25
N SER A 202 -3.39 -9.39 -10.61
CA SER A 202 -4.00 -10.71 -10.38
C SER A 202 -3.31 -11.85 -11.14
N LEU A 203 -2.87 -11.59 -12.38
CA LEU A 203 -2.15 -12.58 -13.20
C LEU A 203 -0.76 -12.87 -12.65
N LEU A 204 -0.07 -11.82 -12.21
CA LEU A 204 1.27 -11.93 -11.65
C LEU A 204 1.25 -12.65 -10.30
N MET A 205 0.30 -12.31 -9.45
CA MET A 205 0.06 -12.97 -8.17
C MET A 205 -0.22 -14.47 -8.35
N TYR A 206 -1.08 -14.85 -9.31
CA TYR A 206 -1.36 -16.25 -9.61
C TYR A 206 -0.08 -17.06 -9.94
N ASN A 207 0.88 -16.44 -10.65
CA ASN A 207 2.14 -17.09 -11.01
C ASN A 207 3.14 -17.22 -9.84
N LEU A 208 3.12 -16.30 -8.87
CA LEU A 208 4.09 -16.25 -7.77
C LEU A 208 3.76 -17.24 -6.66
N ASP A 209 2.49 -17.25 -6.23
CA ASP A 209 2.08 -18.06 -5.08
C ASP A 209 1.42 -19.37 -5.49
N GLY A 210 1.17 -19.59 -6.80
CA GLY A 210 0.48 -20.77 -7.35
C GLY A 210 -1.01 -20.83 -7.00
N GLU A 211 -1.39 -20.27 -5.85
CA GLU A 211 -2.73 -20.09 -5.34
C GLU A 211 -2.81 -18.76 -4.57
N LEU A 212 -2.83 -17.61 -5.26
CA LEU A 212 -3.53 -16.48 -4.62
C LEU A 212 -4.98 -16.89 -4.48
N THR A 213 -5.42 -16.99 -3.23
CA THR A 213 -6.84 -17.18 -2.96
C THR A 213 -7.58 -15.97 -3.54
N GLN A 214 -8.69 -16.21 -4.24
CA GLN A 214 -9.56 -15.11 -4.70
C GLN A 214 -9.93 -14.16 -3.55
N GLN A 215 -9.93 -14.68 -2.32
CA GLN A 215 -10.11 -13.93 -1.08
C GLN A 215 -9.08 -12.81 -0.89
N HIS A 216 -7.79 -13.06 -1.15
CA HIS A 216 -6.75 -12.05 -0.99
C HIS A 216 -6.95 -10.90 -1.99
N LEU A 217 -7.18 -11.24 -3.26
CA LEU A 217 -7.49 -10.25 -4.30
C LEU A 217 -8.78 -9.46 -3.99
N ILE A 218 -9.80 -10.12 -3.43
CA ILE A 218 -11.03 -9.45 -2.98
C ILE A 218 -10.72 -8.46 -1.85
N ALA A 219 -9.85 -8.83 -0.90
CA ALA A 219 -9.44 -7.95 0.19
C ALA A 219 -8.73 -6.70 -0.36
N ASP A 220 -7.74 -6.86 -1.23
CA ASP A 220 -7.00 -5.76 -1.84
C ASP A 220 -7.92 -4.78 -2.58
N LYS A 221 -8.83 -5.30 -3.41
CA LYS A 221 -9.79 -4.49 -4.17
C LYS A 221 -10.72 -3.71 -3.24
N ARG A 222 -11.18 -4.34 -2.15
CA ARG A 222 -12.05 -3.69 -1.16
C ARG A 222 -11.30 -2.59 -0.43
N GLU A 223 -10.07 -2.86 -0.02
CA GLU A 223 -9.24 -1.88 0.68
C GLU A 223 -8.86 -0.70 -0.22
N PHE A 224 -8.57 -0.94 -1.49
CA PHE A 224 -8.35 0.11 -2.48
C PHE A 224 -9.60 0.98 -2.67
N LEU A 225 -10.80 0.37 -2.80
CA LEU A 225 -12.06 1.10 -2.94
C LEU A 225 -12.41 1.92 -1.69
N GLU A 226 -12.18 1.36 -0.50
CA GLU A 226 -12.42 2.04 0.78
C GLU A 226 -11.56 3.31 0.91
N HIS A 227 -10.28 3.23 0.54
CA HIS A 227 -9.35 4.35 0.62
C HIS A 227 -9.36 5.25 -0.63
N TYR A 228 -10.10 4.88 -1.68
CA TYR A 228 -10.06 5.56 -2.98
C TYR A 228 -10.22 7.08 -2.92
N PRO A 229 -11.15 7.66 -2.11
CA PRO A 229 -11.31 9.12 -2.03
C PRO A 229 -10.01 9.82 -1.58
N GLN A 230 -9.30 9.21 -0.63
CA GLN A 230 -8.03 9.72 -0.14
C GLN A 230 -6.93 9.52 -1.19
N LEU A 231 -6.79 8.29 -1.73
CA LEU A 231 -5.74 7.94 -2.70
C LEU A 231 -5.83 8.77 -3.97
N SER A 232 -7.04 9.05 -4.45
CA SER A 232 -7.29 9.86 -5.64
C SER A 232 -6.98 11.34 -5.37
N ARG A 233 -7.51 11.90 -4.28
CA ARG A 233 -7.32 13.32 -3.92
C ARG A 233 -5.85 13.65 -3.60
N GLN A 234 -5.16 12.74 -2.93
CA GLN A 234 -3.80 12.95 -2.42
C GLN A 234 -2.72 12.41 -3.36
N ARG A 235 -3.05 11.93 -4.57
CA ARG A 235 -2.09 11.34 -5.51
C ARG A 235 -0.83 12.20 -5.74
N GLY A 236 -1.00 13.52 -5.85
CA GLY A 236 0.09 14.49 -6.04
C GLY A 236 0.57 15.17 -4.75
N GLN A 237 0.18 14.66 -3.58
CA GLN A 237 0.59 15.23 -2.30
C GLN A 237 2.06 14.88 -2.03
N GLY A 238 2.91 15.91 -1.97
CA GLY A 238 4.32 15.79 -1.60
C GLY A 238 4.53 15.42 -0.14
N PHE A 239 5.76 15.05 0.18
CA PHE A 239 6.18 14.62 1.52
C PHE A 239 6.17 15.79 2.51
N ASP A 240 5.50 15.62 3.64
CA ASP A 240 5.55 16.59 4.75
C ASP A 240 6.57 16.12 5.78
N TYR A 241 7.81 16.59 5.67
CA TYR A 241 8.91 16.21 6.56
C TYR A 241 8.73 16.63 8.03
N ARG A 242 7.66 17.37 8.38
CA ARG A 242 7.31 17.71 9.77
C ARG A 242 6.48 16.64 10.46
N ILE A 243 5.87 15.75 9.67
CA ILE A 243 5.00 14.68 10.14
C ILE A 243 5.57 13.39 9.57
N ALA A 244 5.83 12.39 10.42
CA ALA A 244 6.32 11.09 9.96
C ALA A 244 5.20 10.29 9.27
N ASP A 245 4.79 10.72 8.07
CA ASP A 245 3.76 10.08 7.23
C ASP A 245 4.30 9.89 5.80
N ILE A 246 3.77 8.90 5.09
CA ILE A 246 4.14 8.60 3.71
C ILE A 246 3.38 9.51 2.73
N THR A 247 3.98 9.73 1.56
CA THR A 247 3.38 10.55 0.49
C THR A 247 2.07 9.93 -0.02
N GLY A 248 1.16 10.75 -0.54
CA GLY A 248 -0.06 10.22 -1.15
C GLY A 248 0.22 9.37 -2.40
N TYR A 249 1.33 9.64 -3.09
CA TYR A 249 1.89 8.78 -4.13
C TYR A 249 2.25 7.39 -3.60
N GLN A 250 3.00 7.30 -2.49
CA GLN A 250 3.32 6.00 -1.83
C GLN A 250 2.06 5.24 -1.44
N LYS A 251 1.10 5.91 -0.77
CA LYS A 251 -0.16 5.28 -0.32
C LYS A 251 -0.91 4.62 -1.47
N ARG A 252 -0.97 5.30 -2.62
CA ARG A 252 -1.65 4.79 -3.81
C ARG A 252 -0.93 3.60 -4.42
N VAL A 253 0.38 3.68 -4.60
CA VAL A 253 1.17 2.58 -5.16
C VAL A 253 1.12 1.36 -4.23
N TYR A 254 1.21 1.54 -2.92
CA TYR A 254 1.12 0.42 -1.96
C TYR A 254 -0.17 -0.37 -2.14
N ARG A 255 -1.32 0.32 -2.29
CA ARG A 255 -2.60 -0.35 -2.52
C ARG A 255 -2.71 -1.03 -3.89
N LEU A 256 -2.07 -0.50 -4.94
CA LEU A 256 -2.01 -1.15 -6.25
C LEU A 256 -1.13 -2.40 -6.25
N LEU A 257 -0.14 -2.46 -5.36
CA LEU A 257 0.75 -3.60 -5.19
C LEU A 257 0.24 -4.63 -4.17
N GLY A 258 -0.89 -4.36 -3.50
CA GLY A 258 -1.37 -5.18 -2.38
C GLY A 258 -0.36 -5.19 -1.22
N ILE A 259 0.08 -4.01 -0.80
CA ILE A 259 0.88 -3.80 0.42
C ILE A 259 -0.07 -3.22 1.48
N ASP A 260 -0.28 -3.96 2.56
CA ASP A 260 -1.28 -3.64 3.58
C ASP A 260 -0.90 -2.43 4.44
N GLU A 261 0.39 -2.31 4.79
CA GLU A 261 0.83 -1.33 5.76
C GLU A 261 1.12 0.04 5.13
N LEU A 262 0.27 1.03 5.43
CA LEU A 262 0.40 2.42 4.96
C LEU A 262 1.13 3.33 5.96
N SER A 263 2.22 2.86 6.55
CA SER A 263 3.01 3.61 7.54
C SER A 263 4.42 3.90 7.03
N SER A 264 5.03 4.95 7.58
CA SER A 264 6.47 5.18 7.42
C SER A 264 7.22 4.22 8.34
N ARG A 265 8.12 3.42 7.77
CA ARG A 265 8.93 2.44 8.51
C ARG A 265 10.32 2.28 7.90
N ASP A 266 11.26 1.88 8.72
CA ASP A 266 12.58 1.43 8.28
C ASP A 266 12.48 -0.05 7.89
N PHE A 267 12.95 -0.40 6.70
CA PHE A 267 12.94 -1.78 6.20
C PHE A 267 14.14 -2.58 6.72
N SER A 268 15.24 -1.92 7.11
CA SER A 268 16.46 -2.56 7.58
C SER A 268 16.69 -2.39 9.09
N TRP A 269 15.65 -2.70 9.87
CA TRP A 269 15.67 -2.55 11.33
C TRP A 269 16.84 -3.33 11.98
N GLN A 270 17.16 -3.02 13.24
CA GLN A 270 18.43 -3.45 13.85
C GLN A 270 18.46 -4.92 14.34
N GLY A 271 18.00 -5.87 13.53
CA GLY A 271 18.17 -7.30 13.83
C GLY A 271 19.55 -7.82 13.43
N PHE A 272 20.04 -7.44 12.25
CA PHE A 272 21.29 -7.96 11.69
C PHE A 272 22.46 -7.01 11.92
N SER A 273 23.55 -7.57 12.44
CA SER A 273 24.83 -6.88 12.60
C SER A 273 25.95 -7.69 11.97
N ILE A 274 26.79 -7.01 11.17
CA ILE A 274 28.01 -7.61 10.61
C ILE A 274 29.16 -7.33 11.57
N GLU A 275 29.78 -8.39 12.04
CA GLU A 275 30.85 -8.38 13.04
C GLU A 275 32.15 -8.91 12.42
N ASN A 276 33.26 -8.28 12.78
CA ASN A 276 34.59 -8.78 12.45
C ASN A 276 35.06 -9.69 13.61
N ILE A 277 35.51 -10.88 13.27
CA ILE A 277 36.00 -11.89 14.20
C ILE A 277 37.42 -12.30 13.83
N ASP A 278 38.22 -12.61 14.84
CA ASP A 278 39.56 -13.17 14.67
C ASP A 278 39.49 -14.69 14.83
N ILE A 279 39.72 -15.42 13.74
CA ILE A 279 39.81 -16.88 13.74
C ILE A 279 41.24 -17.24 13.37
N GLU A 280 41.96 -17.83 14.32
CA GLU A 280 43.34 -18.32 14.13
C GLU A 280 44.35 -17.27 13.63
N GLY A 281 44.11 -15.98 13.89
CA GLY A 281 44.97 -14.87 13.47
C GLY A 281 44.58 -14.22 12.15
N GLU A 282 43.50 -14.70 11.51
CA GLU A 282 42.93 -14.11 10.29
C GLU A 282 41.62 -13.39 10.61
N GLN A 283 41.47 -12.18 10.07
CA GLN A 283 40.26 -11.38 10.22
C GLN A 283 39.19 -11.91 9.28
N GLN A 284 38.12 -12.47 9.84
CA GLN A 284 36.95 -12.96 9.12
C GLN A 284 35.71 -12.16 9.50
N TRP A 285 34.68 -12.23 8.68
CA TRP A 285 33.43 -11.51 8.85
C TRP A 285 32.27 -12.48 9.00
N GLN A 286 31.42 -12.26 9.99
CA GLN A 286 30.16 -13.00 10.17
C GLN A 286 29.02 -12.01 10.37
N PHE A 287 27.79 -12.41 10.08
CA PHE A 287 26.61 -11.66 10.49
C PHE A 287 25.87 -12.40 11.61
N VAL A 288 25.34 -11.62 12.55
CA VAL A 288 24.61 -12.11 13.71
C VAL A 288 23.25 -11.43 13.73
N LEU A 289 22.19 -12.25 13.79
CA LEU A 289 20.85 -11.80 14.13
C LEU A 289 20.72 -11.76 15.66
N LYS A 290 20.37 -10.60 16.20
CA LYS A 290 20.14 -10.41 17.63
C LYS A 290 18.67 -10.12 17.88
N SER A 291 18.13 -10.61 19.00
CA SER A 291 16.83 -10.18 19.50
C SER A 291 16.90 -8.76 20.06
N ASP A 292 15.74 -8.17 20.35
CA ASP A 292 15.64 -6.86 21.01
C ASP A 292 16.36 -6.82 22.38
N ALA A 293 16.52 -7.97 23.03
CA ALA A 293 17.27 -8.12 24.28
C ALA A 293 18.79 -8.28 24.08
N GLY A 294 19.28 -8.22 22.83
CA GLY A 294 20.69 -8.37 22.47
C GLY A 294 21.20 -9.81 22.42
N LYS A 295 20.30 -10.81 22.53
CA LYS A 295 20.68 -12.24 22.47
C LYS A 295 20.87 -12.68 21.03
N ALA A 296 21.98 -13.35 20.71
CA ALA A 296 22.20 -13.93 19.39
C ALA A 296 21.20 -15.07 19.13
N LEU A 297 20.43 -14.93 18.06
CA LEU A 297 19.42 -15.90 17.60
C LEU A 297 19.96 -16.77 16.46
N PHE A 298 20.68 -16.14 15.53
CA PHE A 298 21.28 -16.78 14.37
C PHE A 298 22.68 -16.23 14.12
N VAL A 299 23.62 -17.12 13.81
CA VAL A 299 25.01 -16.77 13.47
C VAL A 299 25.34 -17.38 12.11
N SER A 300 25.86 -16.58 11.19
CA SER A 300 26.27 -17.06 9.88
C SER A 300 27.58 -17.84 9.93
N ILE A 301 27.89 -18.56 8.85
CA ILE A 301 29.27 -18.98 8.61
C ILE A 301 30.18 -17.74 8.44
N PRO A 302 31.46 -17.82 8.83
CA PRO A 302 32.39 -16.74 8.61
C PRO A 302 32.85 -16.68 7.14
N CYS A 303 33.16 -15.48 6.66
CA CYS A 303 33.65 -15.20 5.32
C CYS A 303 34.94 -14.37 5.37
N GLU A 304 35.79 -14.51 4.35
CA GLU A 304 37.08 -13.81 4.29
C GLU A 304 36.94 -12.30 4.05
N SER A 305 35.91 -11.88 3.30
CA SER A 305 35.72 -10.50 2.90
C SER A 305 34.38 -9.92 3.37
N ARG A 306 34.35 -8.58 3.52
CA ARG A 306 33.13 -7.86 3.87
C ARG A 306 32.06 -8.00 2.77
N ASP A 307 32.45 -7.94 1.51
CA ASP A 307 31.49 -8.02 0.40
C ASP A 307 30.86 -9.42 0.32
N SER A 308 31.64 -10.47 0.60
CA SER A 308 31.15 -11.85 0.66
C SER A 308 30.11 -12.04 1.77
N ILE A 309 30.31 -11.44 2.95
CA ILE A 309 29.32 -11.57 4.04
C ILE A 309 28.06 -10.76 3.77
N GLU A 310 28.16 -9.62 3.08
CA GLU A 310 27.00 -8.83 2.66
C GLU A 310 26.16 -9.61 1.64
N ALA A 311 26.80 -10.28 0.67
CA ALA A 311 26.13 -11.18 -0.26
C ALA A 311 25.51 -12.41 0.43
N LEU A 312 26.18 -12.98 1.45
CA LEU A 312 25.65 -14.08 2.25
C LEU A 312 24.41 -13.66 3.04
N LEU A 313 24.40 -12.44 3.58
CA LEU A 313 23.24 -11.88 4.28
C LEU A 313 22.03 -11.75 3.34
N ASP A 314 22.22 -11.19 2.15
CA ASP A 314 21.13 -11.07 1.16
C ASP A 314 20.59 -12.45 0.75
N LEU A 315 21.49 -13.44 0.59
CA LEU A 315 21.10 -14.83 0.33
C LEU A 315 20.35 -15.45 1.53
N ALA A 316 20.80 -15.20 2.75
CA ALA A 316 20.13 -15.68 3.96
C ALA A 316 18.74 -15.06 4.11
N LEU A 317 18.57 -13.76 3.85
CA LEU A 317 17.27 -13.10 3.82
C LEU A 317 16.33 -13.71 2.78
N SER A 318 16.87 -14.12 1.62
CA SER A 318 16.06 -14.75 0.57
C SER A 318 15.49 -16.12 0.96
N LYS A 319 16.16 -16.85 1.86
CA LYS A 319 15.82 -18.24 2.21
C LYS A 319 15.32 -18.43 3.63
N GLY A 320 15.70 -17.55 4.55
CA GLY A 320 15.53 -17.73 5.99
C GLY A 320 14.08 -17.69 6.46
N GLY A 321 13.14 -17.18 5.67
CA GLY A 321 11.72 -17.13 6.02
C GLY A 321 10.97 -18.46 5.86
N CYS A 322 11.55 -19.45 5.16
CA CYS A 322 10.94 -20.76 4.93
C CYS A 322 11.47 -21.79 5.92
N SER A 323 10.60 -22.36 6.75
CA SER A 323 10.95 -23.41 7.71
C SER A 323 11.54 -24.66 7.05
N SER A 324 11.15 -24.97 5.81
CA SER A 324 11.68 -26.09 5.02
C SER A 324 13.18 -25.97 4.68
N ASN A 325 13.76 -24.77 4.76
CA ASN A 325 15.18 -24.55 4.50
C ASN A 325 16.06 -24.82 5.73
N TYR A 326 15.47 -25.16 6.87
CA TYR A 326 16.20 -25.48 8.09
C TYR A 326 16.29 -26.98 8.31
N GLN A 327 17.46 -27.45 8.73
CA GLN A 327 17.71 -28.86 9.05
C GLN A 327 18.31 -28.98 10.45
N ALA A 328 18.01 -30.05 11.16
CA ALA A 328 18.64 -30.32 12.46
C ALA A 328 20.13 -30.61 12.26
N ALA A 329 20.97 -29.94 13.03
CA ALA A 329 22.41 -30.15 13.02
C ALA A 329 22.78 -31.52 13.63
N ALA A 330 24.04 -31.93 13.44
CA ALA A 330 24.54 -33.22 13.93
C ALA A 330 24.49 -33.37 15.47
N ASP A 331 24.39 -32.27 16.22
CA ASP A 331 24.26 -32.25 17.68
C ASP A 331 22.82 -32.57 18.19
N GLY A 332 21.84 -32.59 17.28
CA GLY A 332 20.42 -32.80 17.58
C GLY A 332 19.75 -31.67 18.37
N LYS A 333 20.39 -30.51 18.53
CA LYS A 333 19.91 -29.37 19.32
C LYS A 333 19.87 -28.06 18.52
N SER A 334 20.85 -27.84 17.66
CA SER A 334 20.92 -26.68 16.78
C SER A 334 20.25 -26.95 15.44
N TYR A 335 19.88 -25.88 14.74
CA TYR A 335 19.31 -25.95 13.40
C TYR A 335 20.13 -25.10 12.44
N GLU A 336 20.43 -25.65 11.28
CA GLU A 336 21.23 -25.03 10.23
C GLU A 336 20.33 -24.55 9.10
N LEU A 337 20.54 -23.33 8.62
CA LEU A 337 19.93 -22.83 7.39
C LEU A 337 20.76 -23.36 6.21
N VAL A 338 20.13 -24.12 5.32
CA VAL A 338 20.82 -24.84 4.25
C VAL A 338 20.34 -24.38 2.88
N GLN A 339 21.29 -24.18 1.97
CA GLN A 339 21.02 -24.09 0.54
C GLN A 339 21.32 -25.42 -0.15
N HIS A 340 20.33 -25.93 -0.88
CA HIS A 340 20.52 -27.05 -1.79
C HIS A 340 21.09 -26.54 -3.12
N CYS A 341 22.22 -27.10 -3.55
CA CYS A 341 22.78 -26.88 -4.88
C CYS A 341 22.12 -27.82 -5.91
N ALA A 342 22.37 -27.58 -7.21
CA ALA A 342 21.75 -28.33 -8.31
C ALA A 342 22.03 -29.85 -8.23
N ASP A 343 23.21 -30.24 -7.72
CA ASP A 343 23.46 -31.60 -7.27
C ASP A 343 22.82 -31.79 -5.89
N LYS A 344 21.66 -32.46 -5.87
CA LYS A 344 20.78 -32.65 -4.69
C LYS A 344 21.46 -33.14 -3.41
N ASP A 345 22.66 -33.71 -3.52
CA ASP A 345 23.46 -34.21 -2.39
C ASP A 345 24.41 -33.17 -1.78
N SER A 346 24.72 -32.08 -2.49
CA SER A 346 25.60 -31.01 -1.98
C SER A 346 24.79 -29.96 -1.22
N ARG A 347 25.08 -29.84 0.09
CA ARG A 347 24.43 -28.93 1.03
C ARG A 347 25.40 -27.83 1.43
N HIS A 348 25.01 -26.57 1.27
CA HIS A 348 25.78 -25.44 1.76
C HIS A 348 25.10 -24.83 2.97
N ILE A 349 25.77 -24.85 4.11
CA ILE A 349 25.28 -24.23 5.35
C ILE A 349 25.50 -22.72 5.24
N LEU A 350 24.48 -21.91 5.55
CA LEU A 350 24.56 -20.45 5.57
C LEU A 350 24.78 -19.92 7.00
N GLY A 351 24.32 -20.66 7.99
CA GLY A 351 24.46 -20.34 9.41
C GLY A 351 23.59 -21.24 10.29
N ASN A 352 23.65 -21.02 11.60
CA ASN A 352 23.01 -21.88 12.58
C ASN A 352 22.31 -21.11 13.72
N THR A 353 21.29 -21.74 14.30
CA THR A 353 20.61 -21.33 15.54
C THR A 353 20.99 -22.25 16.69
N VAL A 354 20.76 -21.84 17.94
CA VAL A 354 21.25 -22.57 19.13
C VAL A 354 20.26 -23.63 19.63
N SER A 355 18.95 -23.39 19.46
CA SER A 355 17.86 -24.25 19.95
C SER A 355 16.58 -24.07 19.14
N GLU A 356 15.62 -24.99 19.32
CA GLU A 356 14.29 -24.91 18.70
C GLU A 356 13.54 -23.62 19.02
N ASN A 357 13.61 -23.11 20.26
CA ASN A 357 13.01 -21.82 20.61
C ASN A 357 13.65 -20.66 19.83
N THR A 358 14.99 -20.66 19.71
CA THR A 358 15.67 -19.63 18.91
C THR A 358 15.39 -19.76 17.42
N LEU A 359 15.10 -20.97 16.91
CA LEU A 359 14.67 -21.17 15.54
C LEU A 359 13.31 -20.51 15.27
N LEU A 360 12.33 -20.71 16.16
CA LEU A 360 11.01 -20.08 16.01
C LEU A 360 11.10 -18.55 16.03
N GLU A 361 11.90 -17.99 16.95
CA GLU A 361 12.17 -16.55 16.97
C GLU A 361 12.87 -16.09 15.69
N THR A 362 13.92 -16.80 15.25
CA THR A 362 14.66 -16.50 14.00
C THR A 362 13.74 -16.52 12.79
N LEU A 363 12.88 -17.54 12.66
CA LEU A 363 11.89 -17.64 11.59
C LEU A 363 10.94 -16.45 11.59
N GLY A 364 10.48 -16.01 12.76
CA GLY A 364 9.65 -14.81 12.89
C GLY A 364 10.33 -13.58 12.29
N TYR A 365 11.57 -13.29 12.70
CA TYR A 365 12.34 -12.17 12.14
C TYR A 365 12.50 -12.30 10.62
N PHE A 366 12.96 -13.44 10.11
CA PHE A 366 13.14 -13.61 8.66
C PHE A 366 11.83 -13.50 7.88
N GLN A 367 10.70 -13.94 8.44
CA GLN A 367 9.38 -13.76 7.82
C GLN A 367 8.95 -12.29 7.80
N GLU A 368 9.20 -11.55 8.87
CA GLU A 368 8.98 -10.10 8.89
C GLU A 368 9.78 -9.42 7.78
N TYR A 369 11.09 -9.71 7.63
CA TYR A 369 11.91 -9.16 6.55
C TYR A 369 11.40 -9.58 5.16
N ALA A 370 10.98 -10.84 5.01
CA ALA A 370 10.45 -11.34 3.75
C ALA A 370 9.14 -10.64 3.35
N ASN A 371 8.38 -10.14 4.33
CA ASN A 371 7.11 -9.42 4.14
C ASN A 371 7.27 -7.88 4.26
N ALA A 372 8.49 -7.39 4.47
CA ALA A 372 8.79 -5.96 4.66
C ALA A 372 8.82 -5.21 3.31
N GLU A 373 7.68 -5.18 2.65
CA GLU A 373 7.51 -4.55 1.33
C GLU A 373 7.17 -3.06 1.45
N GLY A 374 7.69 -2.26 0.54
CA GLY A 374 7.48 -0.82 0.52
C GLY A 374 8.67 -0.12 -0.10
N PHE A 375 8.69 1.21 -0.03
CA PHE A 375 9.78 2.00 -0.57
C PHE A 375 9.85 3.39 0.04
N HIS A 376 11.04 3.97 0.00
CA HIS A 376 11.27 5.37 0.35
C HIS A 376 11.16 6.27 -0.87
N VAL A 377 10.58 7.46 -0.70
CA VAL A 377 10.54 8.52 -1.71
C VAL A 377 11.36 9.71 -1.21
N ILE A 378 12.39 10.08 -1.97
CA ILE A 378 13.25 11.20 -1.65
C ILE A 378 13.11 12.24 -2.76
N GLU A 379 12.41 13.33 -2.44
CA GLU A 379 12.27 14.47 -3.35
C GLU A 379 13.58 15.27 -3.37
N HIS A 380 14.22 15.37 -4.53
CA HIS A 380 15.54 16.00 -4.61
C HIS A 380 15.48 17.48 -4.25
N ILE A 381 14.35 18.15 -4.49
CA ILE A 381 14.17 19.57 -4.13
C ILE A 381 14.39 19.84 -2.64
N LEU A 382 14.17 18.86 -1.76
CA LEU A 382 14.40 18.98 -0.32
C LEU A 382 15.89 18.95 0.05
N LEU A 383 16.72 18.36 -0.83
CA LEU A 383 18.18 18.27 -0.69
C LEU A 383 18.90 19.52 -1.21
N ARG A 384 18.16 20.54 -1.65
CA ARG A 384 18.74 21.81 -2.06
C ARG A 384 19.41 22.48 -0.87
N ARG A 385 20.66 22.92 -1.09
CA ARG A 385 21.45 23.75 -0.17
C ARG A 385 20.64 24.89 0.45
N ARG A 386 20.75 25.05 1.76
CA ARG A 386 20.13 26.10 2.57
C ARG A 386 21.16 27.03 3.22
N GLY A 387 22.35 26.52 3.55
CA GLY A 387 23.45 27.27 4.15
C GLY A 387 24.68 27.31 3.24
N GLN A 388 25.60 28.25 3.48
CA GLN A 388 26.77 28.39 2.61
C GLN A 388 27.74 27.19 2.67
N ALA A 389 27.68 26.35 3.70
CA ALA A 389 28.56 25.19 3.84
C ALA A 389 28.01 23.89 3.22
N ASP A 390 26.74 23.87 2.78
CA ASP A 390 26.13 22.65 2.24
C ASP A 390 26.71 22.28 0.86
N HIS A 391 26.89 20.98 0.62
CA HIS A 391 27.31 20.49 -0.68
C HIS A 391 26.16 20.57 -1.70
N PHE A 392 26.52 20.86 -2.95
CA PHE A 392 25.60 20.65 -4.06
C PHE A 392 25.53 19.16 -4.40
N MET A 393 24.35 18.73 -4.84
CA MET A 393 24.19 17.42 -5.45
C MET A 393 25.02 17.39 -6.75
N PRO A 394 25.79 16.32 -7.00
CA PRO A 394 26.57 16.15 -8.22
C PRO A 394 25.74 16.37 -9.49
N ALA A 395 26.25 17.23 -10.38
CA ALA A 395 25.73 17.42 -11.74
C ALA A 395 26.60 16.63 -12.73
N GLN A 396 25.98 16.05 -13.76
CA GLN A 396 26.69 15.33 -14.82
C GLN A 396 26.77 16.23 -16.05
N PHE A 397 27.97 16.65 -16.42
CA PHE A 397 28.19 17.42 -17.64
C PHE A 397 28.83 16.52 -18.69
N ASN A 398 28.30 16.53 -19.91
CA ASN A 398 29.02 15.93 -21.03
C ASN A 398 30.25 16.78 -21.34
N GLU A 399 31.43 16.28 -21.00
CA GLU A 399 32.66 16.85 -21.57
C GLU A 399 32.77 16.46 -23.05
N ALA A 400 33.29 17.38 -23.87
CA ALA A 400 33.49 17.11 -25.29
C ALA A 400 34.58 16.03 -25.47
N GLY A 401 34.16 14.78 -25.70
CA GLY A 401 35.06 13.68 -26.06
C GLY A 401 34.89 12.36 -25.29
N SER A 402 34.04 12.28 -24.26
CA SER A 402 33.82 11.06 -23.48
C SER A 402 32.34 10.70 -23.39
N CYS A 403 31.96 9.63 -24.10
CA CYS A 403 30.61 9.04 -24.19
C CYS A 403 29.47 10.02 -24.55
N ASN A 404 28.54 9.62 -25.43
CA ASN A 404 27.29 10.35 -25.65
C ASN A 404 26.35 10.18 -24.43
N CYS A 405 26.80 10.52 -23.23
CA CYS A 405 25.98 10.53 -22.03
C CYS A 405 24.97 11.69 -22.09
N VAL A 406 24.05 11.77 -21.15
CA VAL A 406 23.08 12.87 -21.07
C VAL A 406 23.58 13.90 -20.06
N THR A 407 23.64 15.17 -20.46
CA THR A 407 23.95 16.26 -19.52
C THR A 407 22.80 16.44 -18.53
N VAL A 408 23.11 16.30 -17.24
CA VAL A 408 22.25 16.59 -16.09
C VAL A 408 22.79 17.83 -15.38
N ALA A 409 22.38 19.00 -15.83
CA ALA A 409 22.80 20.28 -15.25
C ALA A 409 22.04 20.64 -13.95
N ASP A 410 20.78 20.22 -13.84
CA ASP A 410 19.94 20.44 -12.65
C ASP A 410 19.54 19.09 -12.04
N PRO A 411 20.16 18.69 -10.92
CA PRO A 411 19.86 17.43 -10.25
C PRO A 411 18.67 17.52 -9.28
N TYR A 412 18.06 18.70 -9.11
CA TYR A 412 17.02 18.95 -8.11
C TYR A 412 15.62 19.04 -8.69
N SER A 413 15.42 19.88 -9.71
CA SER A 413 14.08 20.17 -10.20
C SER A 413 13.43 18.96 -10.86
N PHE A 414 12.17 18.72 -10.49
CA PHE A 414 11.33 17.65 -11.02
C PHE A 414 11.97 16.27 -10.97
N ARG A 415 12.78 15.99 -9.94
CA ARG A 415 13.46 14.71 -9.75
C ARG A 415 13.20 14.18 -8.35
N PHE A 416 13.00 12.87 -8.27
CA PHE A 416 12.90 12.18 -7.01
C PHE A 416 13.45 10.76 -7.16
N SER A 417 14.01 10.24 -6.08
CA SER A 417 14.52 8.87 -6.00
C SER A 417 13.52 7.99 -5.24
N ILE A 418 13.27 6.81 -5.79
CA ILE A 418 12.43 5.76 -5.22
C ILE A 418 13.36 4.61 -4.85
N ILE A 419 13.37 4.24 -3.58
CA ILE A 419 14.35 3.31 -3.04
C ILE A 419 13.62 2.12 -2.42
N LEU A 420 13.84 0.95 -3.00
CA LEU A 420 13.15 -0.30 -2.64
C LEU A 420 14.13 -1.30 -2.00
N PRO A 421 13.68 -2.06 -1.00
CA PRO A 421 14.45 -3.20 -0.49
C PRO A 421 14.46 -4.33 -1.53
N ALA A 422 15.60 -4.98 -1.72
CA ALA A 422 15.74 -6.05 -2.72
C ALA A 422 15.36 -7.46 -2.20
N TRP A 423 15.25 -7.62 -0.88
CA TRP A 423 15.09 -8.92 -0.20
C TRP A 423 13.66 -9.42 0.05
N PRO A 424 12.57 -8.62 0.06
CA PRO A 424 11.23 -9.16 0.26
C PRO A 424 10.87 -10.21 -0.79
N ARG A 425 10.06 -11.20 -0.40
CA ARG A 425 9.83 -12.41 -1.20
C ARG A 425 9.32 -12.10 -2.60
N ARG A 426 8.30 -11.23 -2.74
CA ARG A 426 7.77 -10.85 -4.06
C ARG A 426 8.77 -10.00 -4.84
N PHE A 427 9.51 -9.13 -4.15
CA PHE A 427 10.57 -8.32 -4.76
C PHE A 427 11.78 -9.13 -5.23
N GLN A 428 11.90 -10.42 -4.95
CA GLN A 428 12.96 -11.26 -5.54
C GLN A 428 12.61 -11.74 -6.97
N ASP A 429 11.32 -11.76 -7.35
CA ASP A 429 10.90 -12.14 -8.70
C ASP A 429 11.06 -10.95 -9.66
N LEU A 430 11.79 -11.16 -10.76
CA LEU A 430 12.07 -10.11 -11.75
C LEU A 430 10.83 -9.61 -12.49
N ARG A 431 9.84 -10.48 -12.74
CA ARG A 431 8.57 -10.08 -13.37
C ARG A 431 7.80 -9.19 -12.40
N PHE A 432 7.84 -9.51 -11.10
CA PHE A 432 7.24 -8.65 -10.09
C PHE A 432 7.96 -7.30 -9.96
N ARG A 433 9.30 -7.27 -10.01
CA ARG A 433 10.04 -6.00 -10.06
C ARG A 433 9.66 -5.15 -11.26
N GLN A 434 9.56 -5.74 -12.45
CA GLN A 434 9.13 -5.02 -13.65
C GLN A 434 7.74 -4.40 -13.47
N PHE A 435 6.79 -5.17 -12.95
CA PHE A 435 5.45 -4.68 -12.63
C PHE A 435 5.47 -3.53 -11.61
N VAL A 436 6.28 -3.63 -10.56
CA VAL A 436 6.46 -2.56 -9.55
C VAL A 436 7.02 -1.31 -10.21
N GLU A 437 8.09 -1.44 -11.00
CA GLU A 437 8.71 -0.30 -11.67
C GLU A 437 7.76 0.39 -12.66
N ASP A 438 6.98 -0.38 -13.42
CA ASP A 438 5.99 0.17 -14.35
C ASP A 438 4.85 0.87 -13.59
N THR A 439 4.37 0.29 -12.50
CA THR A 439 3.37 0.91 -11.62
C THR A 439 3.89 2.24 -11.06
N LEU A 440 5.13 2.29 -10.58
CA LEU A 440 5.76 3.51 -10.10
C LEU A 440 5.81 4.58 -11.21
N ARG A 441 6.23 4.22 -12.43
CA ARG A 441 6.31 5.16 -13.55
C ARG A 441 4.95 5.67 -14.02
N ILE A 442 3.94 4.80 -14.08
CA ILE A 442 2.57 5.16 -14.49
C ILE A 442 1.91 6.08 -13.45
N GLU A 443 2.17 5.83 -12.17
CA GLU A 443 1.58 6.61 -11.09
C GLU A 443 2.27 7.96 -10.89
N ALA A 444 3.54 8.08 -11.27
CA ALA A 444 4.32 9.31 -11.14
C ALA A 444 3.75 10.46 -12.00
N PRO A 445 3.84 11.72 -11.54
CA PRO A 445 3.50 12.87 -12.37
C PRO A 445 4.33 12.93 -13.66
N ALA A 446 3.69 13.17 -14.81
CA ALA A 446 4.36 13.11 -16.12
C ALA A 446 5.54 14.07 -16.30
N HIS A 447 5.60 15.14 -15.51
CA HIS A 447 6.66 16.15 -15.57
C HIS A 447 7.85 15.83 -14.65
N THR A 448 7.76 14.80 -13.81
CA THR A 448 8.82 14.40 -12.88
C THR A 448 9.56 13.17 -13.36
N GLN A 449 10.86 13.12 -13.05
CA GLN A 449 11.72 11.97 -13.31
C GLN A 449 11.87 11.15 -12.03
N ALA A 450 11.33 9.93 -12.05
CA ALA A 450 11.52 8.93 -11.00
C ALA A 450 12.80 8.12 -11.24
N LYS A 451 13.78 8.21 -10.34
CA LYS A 451 14.94 7.31 -10.33
C LYS A 451 14.65 6.14 -9.40
N ILE A 452 14.60 4.92 -9.93
CA ILE A 452 14.27 3.72 -9.15
C ILE A 452 15.55 2.96 -8.81
N CYS A 453 15.74 2.60 -7.54
CA CYS A 453 16.89 1.83 -7.06
C CYS A 453 16.43 0.67 -6.14
N TRP A 454 16.96 -0.53 -6.37
CA TRP A 454 16.77 -1.70 -5.50
C TRP A 454 18.03 -1.94 -4.66
N LEU A 455 17.93 -1.90 -3.33
CA LEU A 455 19.10 -1.95 -2.44
C LEU A 455 19.20 -3.26 -1.64
N SER A 456 20.43 -3.73 -1.41
CA SER A 456 20.74 -4.75 -0.38
C SER A 456 20.34 -4.26 0.99
N HIS A 457 20.24 -5.19 1.94
CA HIS A 457 20.03 -4.86 3.34
C HIS A 457 21.07 -3.86 3.87
N THR A 458 22.37 -4.04 3.57
CA THR A 458 23.44 -3.18 4.08
C THR A 458 23.41 -1.77 3.52
N GLN A 459 23.15 -1.63 2.22
CA GLN A 459 22.97 -0.33 1.57
C GLN A 459 21.73 0.40 2.10
N MET A 460 20.61 -0.29 2.30
CA MET A 460 19.40 0.30 2.88
C MET A 460 19.66 0.80 4.31
N GLN A 461 20.36 0.03 5.13
CA GLN A 461 20.69 0.43 6.51
C GLN A 461 21.53 1.70 6.60
N LYS A 462 22.52 1.85 5.71
CA LYS A 462 23.32 3.08 5.62
C LYS A 462 22.47 4.26 5.19
N LEU A 463 21.56 4.05 4.23
CA LEU A 463 20.65 5.07 3.74
C LEU A 463 19.63 5.50 4.80
N GLU A 464 18.90 4.58 5.42
CA GLU A 464 17.87 4.89 6.42
C GLU A 464 18.49 5.64 7.60
N LYS A 465 19.68 5.23 8.06
CA LYS A 465 20.42 5.93 9.11
C LYS A 465 20.76 7.38 8.74
N SER A 466 21.29 7.62 7.54
CA SER A 466 21.64 8.97 7.08
C SER A 466 20.39 9.82 6.79
N TYR A 467 19.35 9.22 6.21
CA TYR A 467 18.07 9.85 5.93
C TYR A 467 17.36 10.27 7.21
N ASN A 468 17.20 9.39 8.19
CA ASN A 468 16.52 9.68 9.45
C ASN A 468 17.25 10.76 10.25
N LYS A 469 18.59 10.74 10.24
CA LYS A 469 19.43 11.80 10.82
C LYS A 469 19.19 13.14 10.12
N TRP A 470 19.16 13.18 8.79
CA TRP A 470 18.89 14.39 8.03
C TRP A 470 17.47 14.92 8.22
N ALA A 471 16.46 14.05 8.14
CA ALA A 471 15.05 14.39 8.28
C ALA A 471 14.75 15.00 9.66
N GLY A 472 15.32 14.43 10.73
CA GLY A 472 15.23 15.01 12.08
C GLY A 472 15.81 16.42 12.14
N GLN A 473 17.02 16.62 11.63
CA GLN A 473 17.64 17.96 11.58
C GLN A 473 16.83 18.96 10.72
N LEU A 474 16.23 18.49 9.62
CA LEU A 474 15.41 19.32 8.75
C LEU A 474 14.12 19.78 9.45
N SER A 475 13.47 18.89 10.20
CA SER A 475 12.28 19.22 10.99
C SER A 475 12.57 20.27 12.05
N ASP A 476 13.68 20.11 12.79
CA ASP A 476 14.08 21.01 13.89
C ASP A 476 14.35 22.45 13.42
N GLN A 477 14.82 22.64 12.18
CA GLN A 477 15.15 23.99 11.68
C GLN A 477 13.92 24.85 11.33
N VAL A 478 12.75 24.25 11.09
CA VAL A 478 11.58 25.00 10.60
C VAL A 478 10.89 25.81 11.69
N GLU A 479 11.03 25.43 12.97
CA GLU A 479 10.52 26.24 14.08
C GLU A 479 11.20 27.63 14.17
N ASN A 480 12.35 27.82 13.51
CA ASN A 480 13.12 29.06 13.50
C ASN A 480 12.98 29.91 12.23
N PHE A 481 12.08 29.57 11.29
CA PHE A 481 11.79 30.43 10.14
C PHE A 481 10.88 31.61 10.56
N SER A 482 11.40 32.52 11.39
CA SER A 482 10.77 33.80 11.65
C SER A 482 10.94 34.71 10.43
N THR A 483 9.88 34.84 9.63
CA THR A 483 9.68 35.86 8.58
C THR A 483 10.73 35.86 7.46
N CYS A 484 10.29 36.16 6.23
CA CYS A 484 11.15 36.41 5.09
C CYS A 484 11.94 37.72 5.26
N HIS A 485 12.78 37.81 6.28
CA HIS A 485 13.75 38.88 6.46
C HIS A 485 15.14 38.36 6.13
N ASP A 486 15.74 39.06 5.17
CA ASP A 486 17.05 39.02 4.50
C ASP A 486 18.30 38.70 5.32
N ASN A 487 18.20 38.14 6.52
CA ASN A 487 19.32 37.56 7.22
C ASN A 487 19.40 36.09 6.80
N GLU A 488 20.42 35.73 6.02
CA GLU A 488 20.78 34.35 5.70
C GLU A 488 20.66 33.49 6.97
N SER A 489 19.56 32.74 7.10
CA SER A 489 19.35 31.82 8.21
C SER A 489 20.41 30.74 8.07
N GLN A 490 21.50 30.85 8.83
CA GLN A 490 22.60 29.91 8.77
C GLN A 490 22.08 28.54 9.22
N ALA A 491 22.06 27.59 8.28
CA ALA A 491 21.82 26.20 8.63
C ALA A 491 22.84 25.76 9.70
N THR A 492 22.37 25.08 10.73
CA THR A 492 23.23 24.52 11.78
C THR A 492 24.27 23.58 11.17
N GLN A 493 25.48 23.55 11.73
CA GLN A 493 26.54 22.62 11.30
C GLN A 493 26.07 21.16 11.32
N ALA A 494 25.17 20.81 12.26
CA ALA A 494 24.57 19.48 12.35
C ALA A 494 23.72 19.12 11.12
N TYR A 495 22.94 20.07 10.59
CA TYR A 495 22.19 19.91 9.35
C TYR A 495 23.10 19.79 8.14
N THR A 496 24.11 20.66 8.02
CA THR A 496 25.06 20.60 6.91
C THR A 496 25.76 19.24 6.86
N ASN A 497 26.22 18.74 8.02
CA ASN A 497 26.88 17.44 8.10
C ASN A 497 25.94 16.29 7.72
N SER A 498 24.67 16.31 8.17
CA SER A 498 23.72 15.24 7.84
C SER A 498 23.27 15.28 6.38
N LEU A 499 23.10 16.47 5.80
CA LEU A 499 22.79 16.63 4.37
C LEU A 499 23.94 16.11 3.49
N ASN A 500 25.18 16.46 3.81
CA ASN A 500 26.35 16.01 3.04
C ASN A 500 26.51 14.49 3.12
N GLU A 501 26.34 13.90 4.31
CA GLU A 501 26.35 12.44 4.51
C GLU A 501 25.25 11.73 3.70
N LEU A 502 24.04 12.29 3.65
CA LEU A 502 22.94 11.74 2.85
C LEU A 502 23.22 11.84 1.34
N ILE A 503 23.76 12.96 0.86
CA ILE A 503 24.12 13.12 -0.56
C ILE A 503 25.19 12.10 -0.95
N GLU A 504 26.25 11.94 -0.16
CA GLU A 504 27.30 10.94 -0.42
C GLU A 504 26.72 9.52 -0.43
N THR A 505 25.84 9.21 0.52
CA THR A 505 25.17 7.91 0.59
C THR A 505 24.31 7.65 -0.65
N LEU A 506 23.47 8.61 -1.06
CA LEU A 506 22.59 8.52 -2.25
C LEU A 506 23.35 8.32 -3.57
N HIS A 507 24.59 8.79 -3.66
CA HIS A 507 25.43 8.62 -4.84
C HIS A 507 26.29 7.36 -4.79
N SER A 508 26.46 6.74 -3.62
CA SER A 508 27.20 5.47 -3.46
C SER A 508 26.33 4.22 -3.63
N VAL A 509 25.01 4.35 -3.47
CA VAL A 509 24.09 3.21 -3.61
C VAL A 509 23.99 2.70 -5.05
N THR A 510 23.88 1.40 -5.20
CA THR A 510 23.80 0.70 -6.49
C THR A 510 22.59 -0.23 -6.51
N THR A 511 21.98 -0.35 -7.69
CA THR A 511 20.83 -1.27 -7.86
C THR A 511 21.32 -2.70 -7.91
N ILE A 512 20.74 -3.56 -7.06
CA ILE A 512 21.07 -4.98 -7.00
C ILE A 512 20.08 -5.76 -7.85
N TYR A 513 20.62 -6.60 -8.72
CA TYR A 513 19.84 -7.61 -9.45
C TYR A 513 20.12 -9.00 -8.88
N PRO A 514 19.15 -9.92 -8.95
CA PRO A 514 19.38 -11.30 -8.56
C PRO A 514 20.52 -11.93 -9.37
N LEU A 515 21.23 -12.84 -8.72
CA LEU A 515 22.32 -13.60 -9.31
C LEU A 515 21.78 -14.56 -10.37
N ALA A 516 22.29 -14.45 -11.60
CA ALA A 516 22.05 -15.45 -12.64
C ALA A 516 23.31 -16.28 -12.88
N ARG A 517 23.15 -17.59 -13.09
CA ARG A 517 24.24 -18.51 -13.41
C ARG A 517 24.25 -18.79 -14.91
N LEU A 518 25.44 -18.82 -15.51
CA LEU A 518 25.62 -19.28 -16.88
C LEU A 518 25.37 -20.79 -16.93
N HIS A 519 24.40 -21.21 -17.73
CA HIS A 519 24.13 -22.61 -18.01
C HIS A 519 24.81 -23.03 -19.31
N ASP A 520 25.26 -24.29 -19.36
CA ASP A 520 25.79 -24.88 -20.58
C ASP A 520 24.67 -25.04 -21.62
N CYS A 521 25.00 -24.89 -22.90
CA CYS A 521 24.02 -24.73 -23.99
C CYS A 521 23.07 -25.93 -24.21
N ASP A 522 23.27 -27.02 -23.49
CA ASP A 522 22.55 -28.29 -23.66
C ASP A 522 21.39 -28.50 -22.67
N HIS A 523 21.20 -27.61 -21.68
CA HIS A 523 20.14 -27.73 -20.65
C HIS A 523 19.31 -26.45 -20.52
N ILE A 524 18.23 -26.36 -21.29
CA ILE A 524 17.21 -25.29 -21.21
C ILE A 524 16.17 -25.59 -20.11
N ASP A 525 16.14 -26.82 -19.56
CA ASP A 525 15.12 -27.32 -18.63
C ASP A 525 15.43 -27.08 -17.14
N THR A 526 16.01 -25.94 -16.76
CA THR A 526 16.17 -25.58 -15.34
C THR A 526 15.36 -24.33 -15.00
N ASP A 527 14.68 -24.33 -13.85
CA ASP A 527 13.95 -23.19 -13.22
C ASP A 527 14.82 -21.95 -12.94
N ALA A 528 16.05 -21.88 -13.48
CA ALA A 528 16.95 -20.77 -13.30
C ALA A 528 16.58 -19.60 -14.24
N PRO A 529 16.61 -18.35 -13.75
CA PRO A 529 16.23 -17.19 -14.55
C PRO A 529 17.19 -17.02 -15.75
N PRO A 530 16.67 -16.73 -16.95
CA PRO A 530 17.51 -16.47 -18.11
C PRO A 530 18.40 -15.24 -17.86
N ILE A 531 19.65 -15.31 -18.28
CA ILE A 531 20.58 -14.18 -18.18
C ILE A 531 20.10 -13.08 -19.11
N THR A 532 19.75 -11.93 -18.53
CA THR A 532 19.34 -10.74 -19.26
C THR A 532 20.31 -9.62 -18.94
N LEU A 533 21.04 -9.14 -19.95
CA LEU A 533 21.98 -8.02 -19.80
C LEU A 533 21.27 -6.82 -19.14
N ASN A 534 21.94 -6.20 -18.17
CA ASN A 534 21.44 -5.11 -17.31
C ASN A 534 20.33 -5.47 -16.32
N ASN A 535 19.89 -6.74 -16.26
CA ASN A 535 18.82 -7.21 -15.37
C ASN A 535 19.24 -8.39 -14.47
N THR A 536 20.49 -8.87 -14.61
CA THR A 536 21.06 -9.97 -13.82
C THR A 536 22.53 -9.72 -13.52
N ILE A 537 22.98 -10.02 -12.30
CA ILE A 537 24.42 -10.01 -11.95
C ILE A 537 25.02 -11.37 -12.33
N LEU A 538 26.16 -11.34 -13.02
CA LEU A 538 26.92 -12.53 -13.40
C LEU A 538 27.92 -12.89 -12.27
N GLY A 539 27.54 -13.87 -11.45
CA GLY A 539 28.38 -14.40 -10.37
C GLY A 539 28.57 -13.45 -9.17
N THR A 540 28.98 -14.03 -8.05
CA THR A 540 29.63 -13.32 -6.94
C THR A 540 31.14 -13.54 -7.09
N PHE A 541 31.94 -12.48 -6.96
CA PHE A 541 33.40 -12.60 -6.99
C PHE A 541 33.93 -13.47 -5.84
#